data_AF-A0A1V5RC35-F1
#
_entry.id   AF-A0A1V5RC35-F1
#
_cell.length_a   1.000
_cell.length_b   1.000
_cell.length_c   1.000
_cell.angle_alpha   90.00
_cell.angle_beta   90.00
_cell.angle_gamma   90.00
#
_symmetry.space_group_name_H-M   'P 1'
#
loop_
_entity.id
_entity.type
_entity.pdbx_description
1 polymer ?
#
loop_
_entity_poly.entity_id
_entity_poly.type
_entity_poly.pdbx_seq_one_letter_code
_entity_poly.pdbx_strand_id
1 'polypeptide(L)' 'MRMRPVTGGFEIPAGGKLELKPGGKHIMLIGLAAPLEPGQEIEITLNFEKAGAITVKVPVRAPGAGM' A
#
# COMPACT_ATOMS: atom_id res chain seq x y z
N MET A 1 -17.76 -2.70 8.66
CA MET A 1 -17.22 -2.82 7.29
C MET A 1 -16.39 -4.09 7.20
N ARG A 2 -16.49 -4.85 6.11
CA ARG A 2 -15.75 -6.11 5.95
C ARG A 2 -14.69 -5.91 4.87
N MET A 3 -13.43 -6.17 5.20
CA MET A 3 -12.34 -6.14 4.21
C MET A 3 -12.60 -7.18 3.12
N ARG A 4 -12.36 -6.81 1.86
CA ARG A 4 -12.46 -7.71 0.71
C ARG A 4 -11.22 -7.55 -0.16
N PRO A 5 -10.56 -8.66 -0.55
CA PRO A 5 -9.47 -8.60 -1.50
C PRO A 5 -9.99 -8.11 -2.86
N VAL A 6 -9.23 -7.22 -3.50
CA VAL A 6 -9.50 -6.74 -4.86
C VAL A 6 -8.58 -7.51 -5.80
N THR A 7 -9.17 -8.38 -6.62
CA THR A 7 -8.46 -9.13 -7.65
C THR A 7 -8.33 -8.28 -8.91
N GLY A 8 -7.13 -8.13 -9.46
CA GLY A 8 -6.88 -7.34 -10.68
C GLY A 8 -6.27 -5.96 -10.45
N GLY A 9 -5.95 -5.61 -9.20
CA GLY A 9 -5.27 -4.35 -8.88
C GLY A 9 -6.22 -3.15 -8.74
N PHE A 10 -5.67 -1.95 -8.85
CA PHE A 10 -6.42 -0.70 -8.76
C PHE A 10 -6.22 0.16 -10.00
N GLU A 11 -7.32 0.63 -10.59
CA GLU A 11 -7.25 1.61 -11.66
C GLU A 11 -6.91 3.00 -11.11
N ILE A 12 -5.97 3.67 -11.77
CA ILE A 12 -5.65 5.08 -11.55
C ILE A 12 -6.12 5.84 -12.80
N PRO A 13 -7.17 6.69 -12.69
CA PRO A 13 -7.69 7.42 -13.84
C PRO A 13 -6.65 8.42 -14.36
N ALA A 14 -6.65 8.65 -15.68
CA ALA A 14 -5.75 9.60 -16.31
C ALA A 14 -5.94 11.01 -15.73
N GLY A 15 -4.84 11.66 -15.32
CA GLY A 15 -4.88 12.98 -14.66
C GLY A 15 -5.54 12.98 -13.27
N GLY A 16 -5.91 11.81 -12.74
CA GLY A 16 -6.52 11.69 -11.43
C GLY A 16 -5.59 11.08 -10.39
N LYS A 17 -6.16 10.76 -9.22
CA LYS A 17 -5.45 10.14 -8.11
C LYS A 17 -6.26 9.00 -7.50
N LEU A 18 -5.54 7.96 -7.08
CA LEU A 18 -6.08 6.89 -6.25
C LEU A 18 -5.58 7.11 -4.81
N GLU A 19 -6.51 7.32 -3.89
CA GLU A 19 -6.18 7.46 -2.47
C GLU A 19 -6.26 6.12 -1.76
N LEU A 20 -5.17 5.74 -1.09
CA LEU A 20 -5.11 4.59 -0.19
C LEU A 20 -5.19 5.09 1.24
N LYS A 21 -6.17 4.61 2.02
CA LYS A 21 -6.38 5.04 3.41
C LYS A 21 -7.00 3.95 4.29
N PRO A 22 -6.76 4.01 5.61
CA PRO A 22 -7.50 3.20 6.58
C PRO A 22 -9.02 3.36 6.40
N GLY A 23 -9.75 2.26 6.43
CA GLY A 23 -11.22 2.24 6.19
C GLY A 23 -11.64 2.35 4.72
N GLY A 24 -10.71 2.60 3.80
CA GLY A 24 -10.94 2.63 2.36
C GLY A 24 -10.09 1.61 1.60
N LYS A 25 -9.65 1.99 0.41
CA LYS A 25 -8.71 1.19 -0.39
C LYS A 25 -7.36 1.15 0.32
N HIS A 26 -6.77 -0.03 0.42
CA HIS A 26 -5.46 -0.22 1.04
C HIS A 26 -4.78 -1.45 0.43
N ILE A 27 -3.47 -1.54 0.63
CA ILE A 27 -2.65 -2.69 0.23
C ILE A 27 -2.40 -3.52 1.50
N MET A 28 -2.60 -4.82 1.40
CA MET A 28 -2.32 -5.76 2.48
C MET A 28 -1.01 -6.48 2.20
N LEU A 29 -0.06 -6.39 3.13
CA LEU A 29 1.16 -7.20 3.09
C LEU A 29 0.89 -8.52 3.81
N ILE A 30 1.04 -9.64 3.10
CA ILE A 30 0.78 -11.00 3.61
C ILE A 30 2.06 -11.81 3.53
N GLY A 31 2.31 -12.65 4.54
CA GLY A 31 3.48 -13.55 4.53
C GLY A 31 4.80 -12.81 4.69
N LEU A 32 4.84 -11.82 5.58
CA LEU A 32 6.06 -11.06 5.88
C LEU A 32 7.20 -11.99 6.32
N ALA A 33 8.38 -11.83 5.72
CA ALA A 33 9.58 -12.58 6.09
C ALA A 33 10.19 -12.13 7.42
N ALA A 34 9.93 -10.88 7.82
CA ALA A 34 10.38 -10.28 9.07
C ALA A 34 9.28 -9.38 9.66
N PRO A 35 9.25 -9.18 11.00
CA PRO A 35 8.33 -8.24 11.62
C PRO A 35 8.60 -6.80 11.16
N LEU A 36 7.54 -6.01 11.05
CA LEU A 36 7.61 -4.58 10.76
C LEU A 36 7.60 -3.80 12.08
N GLU A 37 8.68 -3.07 12.39
CA GLU A 37 8.80 -2.30 13.63
C GLU A 37 8.59 -0.80 13.38
N PRO A 38 7.86 -0.08 14.26
CA PRO A 38 7.69 1.36 14.14
C PRO A 38 9.03 2.10 14.09
N GLY A 39 9.16 3.04 13.17
CA GLY A 39 10.41 3.81 12.95
C GLY A 39 11.34 3.19 11.91
N GLN A 40 11.05 1.98 11.43
CA GLN A 40 11.72 1.42 10.25
C GLN A 40 11.18 2.03 8.96
N GLU A 41 11.98 1.95 7.91
CA GLU A 41 11.58 2.26 6.54
C GLU A 41 11.68 0.98 5.71
N ILE A 42 10.60 0.65 5.01
CA ILE A 42 10.57 -0.50 4.09
C ILE A 42 10.49 -0.03 2.65
N GLU A 43 11.20 -0.72 1.77
CA GLU A 43 11.11 -0.49 0.34
C GLU A 43 10.04 -1.41 -0.26
N ILE A 44 9.07 -0.80 -0.94
CA ILE A 44 7.99 -1.52 -1.63
C ILE A 44 8.08 -1.16 -3.11
N THR A 45 8.04 -2.17 -3.97
CA THR A 45 7.96 -1.96 -5.42
C THR A 45 6.52 -2.06 -5.87
N LEU A 46 5.97 -0.96 -6.38
CA LEU A 46 4.66 -0.87 -6.98
C LEU A 46 4.78 -1.13 -8.48
N ASN A 47 4.14 -2.19 -8.96
CA ASN A 47 4.14 -2.52 -10.38
C ASN A 47 2.92 -1.89 -11.06
N PHE A 48 3.15 -0.89 -11.89
CA PHE A 48 2.12 -0.24 -12.70
C PHE A 48 2.15 -0.81 -14.11
N GLU A 49 0.97 -1.12 -14.66
CA GLU A 49 0.86 -1.66 -16.02
C GLU A 49 1.47 -0.74 -17.08
N LYS A 50 1.31 0.58 -16.93
CA LYS A 50 1.79 1.59 -17.91
C LYS A 50 3.12 2.22 -17.56
N ALA A 51 3.40 2.45 -16.27
CA ALA A 51 4.60 3.14 -15.81
C ALA A 51 5.74 2.19 -15.42
N GLY A 52 5.47 0.88 -15.34
CA GLY A 52 6.43 -0.12 -14.90
C GLY A 52 6.57 -0.18 -13.37
N ALA A 53 7.68 -0.75 -12.92
CA ALA A 53 7.99 -0.90 -11.50
C ALA A 53 8.51 0.41 -10.90
N ILE A 54 7.89 0.86 -9.81
CA ILE A 54 8.29 2.04 -9.06
C ILE A 54 8.56 1.63 -7.62
N THR A 55 9.81 1.78 -7.17
CA THR A 55 10.19 1.55 -5.79
C THR A 55 9.92 2.78 -4.94
N VAL A 56 9.18 2.60 -3.86
CA VAL A 56 8.88 3.63 -2.88
C VAL A 56 9.33 3.19 -1.49
N LYS A 57 9.86 4.14 -0.75
CA LYS A 57 10.24 3.99 0.66
C LYS A 57 9.05 4.38 1.52
N VAL A 58 8.60 3.44 2.36
CA VAL A 58 7.41 3.60 3.20
C VAL A 58 7.83 3.48 4.67
N PRO A 59 7.62 4.52 5.49
CA PRO A 59 7.90 4.43 6.93
C PRO A 59 6.84 3.54 7.61
N VAL A 60 7.31 2.61 8.42
CA VAL A 60 6.45 1.79 9.29
C VAL A 60 6.05 2.62 10.49
N ARG A 61 4.74 2.74 10.70
CA ARG A 61 4.14 3.45 11.84
C ARG A 61 3.33 2.50 12.70
N ALA A 62 3.18 2.84 13.98
CA ALA A 62 2.35 2.07 14.89
C ALA A 62 0.88 2.02 14.41
N PRO A 63 0.14 0.93 14.71
CA PRO A 63 -1.28 0.84 14.40
C PRO A 63 -2.05 2.03 14.99
N GLY A 64 -2.81 2.76 14.17
CA GLY A 64 -3.59 3.92 14.61
C GLY A 64 -2.87 5.27 14.56
N ALA A 65 -1.58 5.33 14.24
CA ALA A 65 -0.80 6.58 14.17
C ALA A 65 -1.07 7.44 12.91
N GLY A 66 -2.11 7.11 12.13
CA GLY A 66 -2.51 7.81 10.90
C GLY A 66 -3.99 8.17 10.87
N MET A 67 -4.62 8.29 12.05
CA MET A 67 -5.95 8.87 12.22
C MET A 67 -5.90 10.38 12.22
#